data_AF-A0A960UGQ5-F1
#
_entry.id   AF-A0A960UGQ5-F1
#
_cell.length_a   1.000
_cell.length_b   1.000
_cell.length_c   1.000
_cell.angle_alpha   90.00
_cell.angle_beta   90.00
_cell.angle_gamma   90.00
#
_symmetry.space_group_name_H-M   'P 1'
#
loop_
_entity.id
_entity.type
_entity.pdbx_description
1 polymer ?
#
loop_
_entity_poly.entity_id
_entity_poly.type
_entity_poly.pdbx_seq_one_letter_code
_entity_poly.pdbx_strand_id
1 'polypeptide(L)'
;PASHPLVWTEQMMPVLPVVRVPDADRAIDLALRAEHGFGHSAAMHSQHLGRLSRMAREINTSIFVKNGPCAAGLGEGGEGYCSFSIASPTGEGLTGPHSFSRERRCVLVDHFRIV
;
A
#
# COMPACT_ATOMS: atom_id res chain seq x y z
N PRO A 1 -21.55 13.80 -5.24
CA PRO A 1 -22.08 12.42 -5.34
C PRO A 1 -20.93 11.41 -5.54
N ALA A 2 -21.10 10.13 -5.21
CA ALA A 2 -20.04 9.12 -5.38
C ALA A 2 -19.57 8.94 -6.84
N SER A 3 -20.44 9.26 -7.81
CA SER A 3 -20.15 9.22 -9.25
C SER A 3 -19.41 10.45 -9.79
N HIS A 4 -19.06 11.42 -8.93
CA HIS A 4 -18.40 12.64 -9.39
C HIS A 4 -17.00 12.33 -9.96
N PRO A 5 -16.60 12.84 -11.14
CA PRO A 5 -15.33 12.50 -11.79
C PRO A 5 -14.10 12.68 -10.89
N LEU A 6 -14.10 13.71 -10.03
CA LEU A 6 -13.02 13.95 -9.07
C LEU A 6 -12.70 12.73 -8.17
N VAL A 7 -13.67 11.85 -7.91
CA VAL A 7 -13.47 10.63 -7.10
C VAL A 7 -12.73 9.54 -7.89
N TRP A 8 -12.95 9.47 -9.20
CA TRP A 8 -12.50 8.37 -10.06
C TRP A 8 -11.28 8.72 -10.90
N THR A 9 -10.87 9.99 -10.91
CA THR A 9 -9.70 10.46 -11.66
C THR A 9 -8.59 10.84 -10.69
N GLU A 10 -7.42 10.23 -10.86
CA GLU A 10 -6.20 10.69 -10.22
C GLU A 10 -5.81 12.05 -10.83
N GLN A 11 -5.98 13.10 -10.03
CA GLN A 11 -5.81 14.47 -10.51
C GLN A 11 -4.40 15.02 -10.33
N MET A 12 -3.66 14.51 -9.33
CA MET A 12 -2.42 15.10 -8.82
C MET A 12 -2.56 16.60 -8.51
N MET A 13 -3.70 17.01 -7.94
CA MET A 13 -4.01 18.37 -7.52
C MET A 13 -4.41 18.41 -6.04
N PRO A 14 -4.27 19.54 -5.34
CA PRO A 14 -4.68 19.68 -3.94
C PRO A 14 -6.21 19.85 -3.80
N VAL A 15 -6.98 18.96 -4.42
CA VAL A 15 -8.45 18.93 -4.41
C VAL A 15 -8.89 17.57 -3.89
N LEU A 16 -9.52 17.54 -2.70
CA LEU A 16 -9.90 16.30 -2.03
C LEU A 16 -11.43 16.11 -2.03
N PRO A 17 -12.00 15.29 -2.93
CA PRO A 17 -13.42 14.97 -2.87
C PRO A 17 -13.73 14.09 -1.66
N VAL A 18 -14.82 14.41 -0.95
CA VAL A 18 -15.30 13.62 0.20
C VAL A 18 -16.66 13.02 -0.12
N VAL A 19 -16.78 11.69 -0.04
CA VAL A 19 -18.02 10.96 -0.28
C VAL A 19 -18.56 10.42 1.04
N ARG A 20 -19.76 10.86 1.43
CA ARG A 20 -20.46 10.32 2.60
C ARG A 20 -21.09 8.97 2.28
N VAL A 21 -20.91 8.01 3.18
CA VAL A 21 -21.48 6.65 3.14
C VAL A 21 -22.11 6.34 4.50
N PRO A 22 -23.07 5.40 4.59
CA PRO A 22 -23.79 5.13 5.83
C PRO A 22 -22.94 4.43 6.91
N ASP A 23 -21.98 3.60 6.51
CA ASP A 23 -21.19 2.79 7.43
C ASP A 23 -19.79 2.46 6.85
N ALA A 24 -18.96 1.85 7.69
CA ALA A 24 -17.57 1.51 7.34
C ALA A 24 -17.49 0.40 6.29
N ASP A 25 -18.46 -0.50 6.22
CA ASP A 25 -18.44 -1.60 5.26
C ASP A 25 -18.69 -1.06 3.85
N ARG A 26 -19.65 -0.13 3.69
CA ARG A 26 -19.86 0.62 2.45
C ARG A 26 -18.70 1.52 2.08
N ALA A 27 -17.97 2.05 3.08
CA ALA A 27 -16.75 2.80 2.83
C ALA A 27 -15.67 1.92 2.20
N ILE A 28 -15.47 0.70 2.73
CA ILE A 28 -14.50 -0.27 2.20
C ILE A 28 -14.89 -0.69 0.77
N ASP A 29 -16.17 -1.06 0.54
CA ASP A 29 -16.66 -1.46 -0.78
C ASP A 29 -16.51 -0.34 -1.84
N LEU A 30 -16.65 0.92 -1.44
CA LEU A 30 -16.43 2.07 -2.32
C LEU A 30 -14.94 2.32 -2.57
N ALA A 31 -14.11 2.22 -1.53
CA ALA A 31 -12.67 2.40 -1.63
C ALA A 31 -12.04 1.38 -2.59
N LEU A 32 -12.45 0.10 -2.52
CA LEU A 32 -12.03 -0.95 -3.44
C LEU A 32 -12.28 -0.58 -4.90
N ARG A 33 -13.47 -0.03 -5.19
CA ARG A 33 -13.83 0.37 -6.55
C ARG A 33 -13.06 1.61 -7.00
N ALA A 34 -12.93 2.61 -6.13
CA ALA A 34 -12.22 3.85 -6.43
C ALA A 34 -10.71 3.65 -6.62
N GLU A 35 -10.14 2.60 -6.04
CA GLU A 35 -8.73 2.20 -6.23
C GLU A 35 -8.47 1.60 -7.63
N HIS A 36 -9.53 1.19 -8.35
CA HIS A 36 -9.48 0.56 -9.67
C HIS A 36 -8.69 -0.76 -9.76
N GLY A 37 -8.23 -1.32 -8.63
CA GLY A 37 -7.39 -2.51 -8.63
C GLY A 37 -5.96 -2.24 -9.10
N PHE A 38 -5.48 -1.00 -8.97
CA PHE A 38 -4.09 -0.66 -9.24
C PHE A 38 -3.13 -1.28 -8.21
N GLY A 39 -3.64 -1.61 -7.02
CA GLY A 39 -2.86 -2.18 -5.92
C GLY A 39 -1.78 -1.24 -5.41
N HIS A 40 -1.93 0.08 -5.58
CA HIS A 40 -0.83 1.01 -5.29
C HIS A 40 -0.81 1.46 -3.82
N SER A 41 -1.77 2.28 -3.41
CA SER A 41 -1.80 2.88 -2.07
C SER A 41 -3.22 3.05 -1.56
N ALA A 42 -3.41 2.81 -0.26
CA ALA A 42 -4.63 3.18 0.44
C ALA A 42 -4.33 3.64 1.87
N ALA A 43 -5.25 4.37 2.48
CA ALA A 43 -5.17 4.78 3.87
C ALA A 43 -6.51 4.61 4.58
N MET A 44 -6.47 4.31 5.88
CA MET A 44 -7.66 4.21 6.72
C MET A 44 -7.44 4.85 8.09
N HIS A 45 -8.42 5.64 8.52
CA HIS A 45 -8.51 6.12 9.90
C HIS A 45 -9.60 5.36 10.65
N SER A 46 -9.21 4.55 11.63
CA SER A 46 -10.11 3.80 12.50
C SER A 46 -9.39 3.29 13.75
N GLN A 47 -10.08 3.24 14.88
CA GLN A 47 -9.61 2.54 16.08
C GLN A 47 -10.13 1.08 16.16
N HIS A 48 -11.05 0.69 15.27
CA HIS A 48 -11.64 -0.64 15.29
C HIS A 48 -10.78 -1.62 14.50
N LEU A 49 -10.00 -2.46 15.21
CA LEU A 49 -9.05 -3.40 14.61
C LEU A 49 -9.68 -4.33 13.57
N GLY A 50 -10.90 -4.83 13.81
CA GLY A 50 -11.60 -5.68 12.83
C GLY A 50 -11.82 -5.00 11.47
N ARG A 51 -12.09 -3.69 11.46
CA ARG A 51 -12.33 -2.91 10.23
C ARG A 51 -11.01 -2.61 9.51
N LEU A 52 -9.98 -2.22 10.27
CA LEU A 52 -8.62 -2.06 9.76
C LEU A 52 -8.11 -3.36 9.11
N SER A 53 -8.38 -4.49 9.76
CA SER A 53 -7.97 -5.81 9.31
C SER A 53 -8.74 -6.26 8.06
N ARG A 54 -10.05 -5.99 7.98
CA ARG A 54 -10.87 -6.24 6.78
C ARG A 54 -10.36 -5.41 5.60
N MET A 55 -10.26 -4.10 5.77
CA MET A 55 -9.80 -3.20 4.70
C MET A 55 -8.41 -3.58 4.19
N ALA A 56 -7.46 -3.86 5.09
CA ALA A 56 -6.10 -4.26 4.69
C ALA A 56 -6.07 -5.51 3.81
N ARG A 57 -6.92 -6.50 4.10
CA ARG A 57 -6.98 -7.75 3.32
C ARG A 57 -7.67 -7.56 1.98
N GLU A 58 -8.75 -6.80 1.95
CA GLU A 58 -9.55 -6.62 0.73
C GLU A 58 -8.88 -5.65 -0.25
N ILE A 59 -8.29 -4.55 0.23
CA ILE A 59 -7.70 -3.51 -0.65
C ILE A 59 -6.40 -3.95 -1.31
N ASN A 60 -5.63 -4.84 -0.66
CA ASN A 60 -4.42 -5.48 -1.18
C ASN A 60 -3.45 -4.54 -1.91
N THR A 61 -3.18 -3.37 -1.34
CA THR A 61 -2.25 -2.38 -1.90
C THR A 61 -0.81 -2.59 -1.43
N SER A 62 0.17 -2.19 -2.24
CA SER A 62 1.60 -2.18 -1.87
C SER A 62 1.87 -1.37 -0.59
N ILE A 63 1.13 -0.27 -0.40
CA ILE A 63 1.19 0.56 0.80
C ILE A 63 -0.20 0.68 1.42
N PHE A 64 -0.32 0.39 2.72
CA PHE A 64 -1.55 0.62 3.48
C PHE A 64 -1.27 1.34 4.80
N VAL A 65 -1.59 2.63 4.85
CA VAL A 65 -1.37 3.48 6.04
C VAL A 65 -2.59 3.45 6.97
N LYS A 66 -2.35 3.32 8.27
CA LYS A 66 -3.40 3.27 9.31
C LYS A 66 -3.19 4.41 10.29
N ASN A 67 -4.20 5.26 10.44
CA ASN A 67 -4.21 6.37 11.41
C ASN A 67 -3.04 7.37 11.27
N GLY A 68 -2.57 7.62 10.05
CA GLY A 68 -1.48 8.56 9.76
C GLY A 68 -1.58 9.16 8.36
N PRO A 69 -0.77 10.18 8.03
CA PRO A 69 -0.72 10.76 6.70
C PRO A 69 -0.18 9.75 5.68
N CYS A 70 -0.57 9.84 4.40
CA CYS A 70 -0.11 8.91 3.36
C CYS A 70 1.43 8.85 3.23
N ALA A 71 2.12 9.96 3.48
CA ALA A 71 3.58 10.05 3.47
C ALA A 71 4.26 9.16 4.53
N ALA A 72 3.55 8.76 5.59
CA ALA A 72 4.05 7.79 6.56
C ALA A 72 4.36 6.42 5.93
N GLY A 73 3.72 6.09 4.81
CA GLY A 73 4.04 4.89 4.02
C GLY A 73 5.42 4.96 3.32
N LEU A 74 6.07 6.12 3.31
CA LEU A 74 7.39 6.37 2.71
C LEU A 74 8.47 6.69 3.75
N GLY A 75 8.21 6.41 5.03
CA GLY A 75 9.15 6.66 6.13
C GLY A 75 9.06 8.06 6.76
N GLU A 76 8.14 8.93 6.32
CA GLU A 76 7.95 10.25 6.94
C GLU A 76 6.97 10.16 8.12
N GLY A 77 7.50 10.02 9.34
CA GLY A 77 6.69 9.88 10.55
C GLY A 77 6.05 8.50 10.71
N GLY A 78 6.38 7.55 9.84
CA GLY A 78 6.08 6.12 9.97
C GLY A 78 7.38 5.30 9.96
N GLU A 79 7.36 4.13 10.58
CA GLU A 79 8.49 3.19 10.57
C GLU A 79 8.73 2.61 9.16
N GLY A 80 10.01 2.38 8.81
CA GLY A 80 10.42 1.81 7.52
C GLY A 80 11.43 2.68 6.76
N TYR A 81 11.91 2.18 5.62
CA TYR A 81 12.79 2.93 4.72
C TYR A 81 12.00 3.71 3.67
N CYS A 82 12.62 4.74 3.12
CA CYS A 82 12.04 5.55 2.05
C CYS A 82 12.34 4.97 0.66
N SER A 83 11.36 5.02 -0.25
CA SER A 83 11.54 4.78 -1.68
C SER A 83 10.60 5.68 -2.48
N PHE A 84 11.09 6.22 -3.60
CA PHE A 84 10.28 6.95 -4.59
C PHE A 84 9.97 6.10 -5.84
N SER A 85 10.31 4.81 -5.79
CA SER A 85 9.93 3.82 -6.79
C SER A 85 9.13 2.72 -6.08
N ILE A 86 7.83 2.68 -6.35
CA ILE A 86 6.88 1.75 -5.75
C ILE A 86 6.42 0.81 -6.87
N ALA A 87 6.96 -0.41 -6.86
CA ALA A 87 6.77 -1.39 -7.91
C ALA A 87 5.53 -2.27 -7.63
N SER A 88 4.34 -1.68 -7.75
CA SER A 88 3.08 -2.39 -7.49
C SER A 88 2.77 -3.47 -8.54
N PRO A 89 2.90 -3.24 -9.86
CA PRO A 89 2.52 -4.25 -10.86
C PRO A 89 3.43 -5.49 -10.89
N THR A 90 4.72 -5.33 -10.59
CA THR A 90 5.73 -6.40 -10.61
C THR A 90 5.96 -7.04 -9.24
N GLY A 91 5.53 -6.37 -8.16
CA GLY A 91 5.41 -6.96 -6.82
C GLY A 91 6.61 -6.75 -5.90
N GLU A 92 7.65 -6.00 -6.30
CA GLU A 92 8.78 -5.69 -5.41
C GLU A 92 8.40 -4.71 -4.28
N GLY A 93 7.26 -4.02 -4.39
CA GLY A 93 6.80 -3.07 -3.38
C GLY A 93 7.67 -1.81 -3.34
N LEU A 94 8.09 -1.38 -2.14
CA LEU A 94 9.05 -0.28 -2.02
C LEU A 94 10.44 -0.78 -2.45
N THR A 95 10.92 -0.35 -3.61
CA THR A 95 12.21 -0.82 -4.13
C THR A 95 13.38 -0.41 -3.22
N GLY A 96 14.36 -1.28 -3.09
CA GLY A 96 15.63 -0.99 -2.40
C GLY A 96 16.82 -1.60 -3.14
N PRO A 97 18.04 -1.56 -2.57
CA PRO A 97 19.24 -2.12 -3.22
C PRO A 97 19.09 -3.59 -3.66
N HIS A 98 18.34 -4.38 -2.89
CA HIS A 98 18.03 -5.78 -3.24
C HIS A 98 17.21 -5.90 -4.54
N SER A 99 16.26 -5.00 -4.78
CA SER A 99 15.42 -4.98 -6.01
C SER A 99 16.24 -4.77 -7.29
N PHE A 100 17.46 -4.22 -7.16
CA PHE A 100 18.37 -3.97 -8.28
C PHE A 100 19.59 -4.92 -8.29
N SER A 101 19.53 -5.98 -7.50
CA SER A 101 20.61 -6.96 -7.34
C SER A 101 20.17 -8.35 -7.80
N ARG A 102 21.12 -9.17 -8.28
CA ARG A 102 20.87 -10.57 -8.62
C ARG A 102 21.23 -11.45 -7.43
N GLU A 103 20.27 -12.21 -6.90
CA GLU A 103 20.54 -13.24 -5.91
C GLU A 103 21.42 -14.35 -6.53
N ARG A 104 22.48 -14.76 -5.84
CA ARG A 104 23.39 -15.82 -6.28
C ARG A 104 23.54 -16.86 -5.19
N ARG A 105 23.21 -18.11 -5.52
CA ARG A 105 23.51 -19.27 -4.67
C ARG A 105 24.89 -19.82 -5.02
N CYS A 106 25.75 -19.98 -4.02
CA CYS A 106 27.06 -20.60 -4.13
C CYS A 106 27.13 -21.77 -3.15
N VAL A 107 27.56 -22.95 -3.61
CA VAL A 107 27.64 -24.18 -2.80
C VAL A 107 29.07 -24.70 -2.87
N LEU A 108 29.67 -24.93 -1.69
CA LEU A 108 30.94 -25.65 -1.57
C LEU A 108 30.63 -27.09 -1.16
N VAL A 109 30.93 -28.04 -2.06
CA VAL A 109 30.72 -29.47 -1.82
C VAL A 109 31.92 -30.02 -1.03
N ASP A 110 31.67 -30.93 -0.10
CA ASP A 110 32.64 -31.67 0.72
C ASP A 110 33.53 -30.88 1.69
N HIS A 111 33.51 -29.54 1.68
CA HIS A 111 34.36 -28.68 2.53
C HIS A 111 33.56 -27.62 3.32
N PHE A 112 34.22 -26.96 4.29
CA PHE A 112 33.65 -25.97 5.23
C PHE A 112 32.46 -26.41 6.08
N ARG A 113 32.28 -27.72 6.28
CA ARG A 113 31.48 -28.23 7.41
C ARG A 113 32.34 -28.22 8.67
N ILE A 114 32.21 -27.17 9.49
CA ILE A 114 33.00 -26.97 10.72
C ILE A 114 32.16 -27.43 11.92
N VAL A 115 32.20 -28.74 12.20
CA VAL A 115 31.82 -29.41 13.46
C VAL A 115 32.51 -30.77 13.50
#